data_AF-A0A455SXL9-F1
#
_entry.id   AF-A0A455SXL9-F1
#
_cell.length_a   1.000
_cell.length_b   1.000
_cell.length_c   1.000
_cell.angle_alpha   90.00
_cell.angle_beta   90.00
_cell.angle_gamma   90.00
#
_symmetry.space_group_name_H-M   'P 1'
#
loop_
_entity.id
_entity.type
_entity.pdbx_description
1 polymer ?
#
loop_
_entity_poly.entity_id
_entity_poly.type
_entity_poly.pdbx_seq_one_letter_code
_entity_poly.pdbx_strand_id
1 'polypeptide(L)'
;MLRWLICLTGLLVVGLGLLVGWQSHQVTYRSSGRAAIAHYLSDPQTHEGYLQLAGSPTLYLVREQDFTPPIRGTATLKDLMLVGLVYRPDESTAIDVQARMGTHLVGQAYTVVALTLYDLNGTVTQAFTSTLYREHPQGFYENDWPLGAAISLPGAAIAVGGGISLWGRRGRKEPTRQPIAATGGAQPAPAVLPPGSFAPALRLPTKPGPARPPGSGPPEPQPPVQRH
;
A
#
# COMPACT_ATOMS: atom_id res chain seq x y z
N MET A 1 -0.37 26.51 -28.43
CA MET A 1 0.25 25.17 -28.41
C MET A 1 0.91 24.87 -27.07
N LEU A 2 1.97 25.59 -26.65
CA LEU A 2 2.72 25.29 -25.42
C LEU A 2 1.87 25.15 -24.13
N ARG A 3 0.89 26.02 -23.91
CA ARG A 3 0.02 25.98 -22.72
C ARG A 3 -0.87 24.73 -22.64
N TRP A 4 -1.33 24.27 -23.79
CA TRP A 4 -2.10 23.02 -23.88
C TRP A 4 -1.21 21.82 -23.56
N LEU A 5 0.03 21.82 -24.04
CA LEU A 5 1.02 20.79 -23.69
C LEU A 5 1.27 20.75 -22.18
N ILE A 6 1.47 21.90 -21.54
CA ILE A 6 1.67 21.98 -20.08
C ILE A 6 0.46 21.41 -19.31
N CYS A 7 -0.77 21.77 -19.71
CA CYS A 7 -1.98 21.20 -19.08
C CYS A 7 -2.08 19.69 -19.27
N LEU A 8 -1.80 19.19 -20.48
CA LEU A 8 -1.83 17.76 -20.78
C LEU A 8 -0.78 16.98 -19.97
N THR A 9 0.44 17.50 -19.88
CA THR A 9 1.49 16.90 -19.05
C THR A 9 1.08 16.86 -17.58
N GLY A 10 0.53 17.96 -17.05
CA GLY A 10 0.03 18.00 -15.67
C GLY A 10 -1.06 16.95 -15.41
N LEU A 11 -2.04 16.82 -16.31
CA LEU A 11 -3.09 15.81 -16.22
C LEU A 11 -2.53 14.38 -16.30
N LEU A 12 -1.54 14.14 -17.15
CA LEU A 12 -0.89 12.83 -17.25
C LEU A 12 -0.19 12.44 -15.95
N VAL A 13 0.52 13.39 -15.32
CA VAL A 13 1.18 13.18 -14.02
C VAL A 13 0.16 12.90 -12.91
N VAL A 14 -0.95 13.63 -12.88
CA VAL A 14 -2.07 13.33 -11.94
C VAL A 14 -2.62 11.94 -12.19
N GLY A 15 -2.87 11.58 -13.46
CA GLY A 15 -3.36 10.26 -13.83
C GLY A 15 -2.43 9.15 -13.36
N LEU A 16 -1.11 9.33 -13.50
CA LEU A 16 -0.11 8.37 -13.02
C LEU A 16 -0.16 8.21 -11.49
N GLY A 17 -0.24 9.32 -10.74
CA GLY A 17 -0.33 9.25 -9.28
C GLY A 17 -1.63 8.59 -8.79
N LEU A 18 -2.75 8.82 -9.49
CA LEU A 18 -4.01 8.12 -9.21
C LEU A 18 -3.92 6.62 -9.50
N LEU A 19 -3.25 6.23 -10.59
CA LEU A 19 -3.03 4.82 -10.92
C LEU A 19 -2.20 4.11 -9.83
N VAL A 20 -1.18 4.77 -9.30
CA VAL A 20 -0.40 4.26 -8.16
C VAL A 20 -1.29 4.12 -6.92
N GLY A 21 -2.05 5.15 -6.55
CA GLY A 21 -2.94 5.07 -5.38
C GLY A 21 -4.01 3.98 -5.51
N TRP A 22 -4.49 3.71 -6.73
CA TRP A 22 -5.48 2.68 -7.02
C TRP A 22 -4.98 1.25 -6.79
N GLN A 23 -3.67 1.02 -6.78
CA GLN A 23 -3.08 -0.31 -6.51
C GLN A 23 -3.12 -0.70 -5.03
N SER A 24 -3.56 0.20 -4.16
CA SER A 24 -3.74 -0.10 -2.73
C SER A 24 -4.71 -1.27 -2.55
N HIS A 25 -4.33 -2.26 -1.75
CA HIS A 25 -5.12 -3.47 -1.56
C HIS A 25 -4.92 -4.07 -0.17
N GLN A 26 -5.88 -4.91 0.24
CA GLN A 26 -5.75 -5.70 1.45
C GLN A 26 -4.88 -6.91 1.17
N VAL A 27 -3.75 -7.01 1.86
CA VAL A 27 -2.89 -8.19 1.84
C VAL A 27 -3.49 -9.24 2.76
N THR A 28 -3.84 -10.39 2.20
CA THR A 28 -4.34 -11.53 2.96
C THR A 28 -3.34 -12.67 2.98
N TYR A 29 -3.46 -13.55 3.96
CA TYR A 29 -2.66 -14.77 4.03
C TYR A 29 -3.54 -16.01 3.92
N ARG A 30 -3.00 -17.06 3.29
CA ARG A 30 -3.66 -18.37 3.19
C ARG A 30 -2.76 -19.46 3.72
N SER A 31 -3.38 -20.45 4.36
CA SER A 31 -2.69 -21.66 4.77
C SER A 31 -2.83 -22.75 3.71
N SER A 32 -1.76 -23.51 3.48
CA SER A 32 -1.74 -24.68 2.59
C SER A 32 -2.23 -25.97 3.26
N GLY A 33 -2.49 -25.95 4.58
CA GLY A 33 -2.67 -27.17 5.36
C GLY A 33 -1.34 -27.87 5.65
N ARG A 34 -1.37 -29.18 5.93
CA ARG A 34 -0.18 -29.99 6.18
C ARG A 34 0.06 -30.94 5.02
N ALA A 35 1.23 -30.88 4.41
CA ALA A 35 1.62 -31.74 3.30
C ALA A 35 3.13 -31.99 3.28
N ALA A 36 3.55 -33.11 2.70
CA ALA A 36 4.97 -33.38 2.51
C ALA A 36 5.53 -32.49 1.40
N ILE A 37 6.80 -32.11 1.48
CA ILE A 37 7.49 -31.45 0.37
C ILE A 37 7.76 -32.48 -0.73
N ALA A 38 7.26 -32.23 -1.95
CA ALA A 38 7.59 -33.04 -3.12
C ALA A 38 8.97 -32.70 -3.65
N HIS A 39 9.24 -31.40 -3.84
CA HIS A 39 10.50 -30.88 -4.35
C HIS A 39 10.88 -29.60 -3.61
N TYR A 40 12.11 -29.53 -3.11
CA TYR A 40 12.74 -28.33 -2.58
C TYR A 40 14.02 -28.00 -3.36
N LEU A 41 14.07 -26.82 -3.96
CA LEU A 41 15.26 -26.25 -4.60
C LEU A 41 15.66 -25.01 -3.81
N SER A 42 16.94 -24.79 -3.60
CA SER A 42 17.47 -23.58 -2.95
C SER A 42 18.55 -23.00 -3.82
N ASP A 43 18.46 -21.71 -4.08
CA ASP A 43 19.50 -20.93 -4.73
C ASP A 43 20.35 -20.22 -3.67
N PRO A 44 21.61 -20.67 -3.45
CA PRO A 44 22.47 -20.08 -2.44
C PRO A 44 22.96 -18.66 -2.81
N GLN A 45 22.81 -18.22 -4.06
CA GLN A 45 23.23 -16.87 -4.49
C GLN A 45 22.15 -15.83 -4.18
N THR A 46 20.88 -16.18 -4.38
CA THR A 46 19.74 -15.27 -4.13
C THR A 46 19.12 -15.47 -2.76
N HIS A 47 19.47 -16.55 -2.05
CA HIS A 47 18.82 -16.97 -0.80
C HIS A 47 17.31 -17.22 -0.97
N GLU A 48 16.93 -17.73 -2.13
CA GLU A 48 15.56 -18.11 -2.46
C GLU A 48 15.42 -19.63 -2.50
N GLY A 49 14.43 -20.13 -1.75
CA GLY A 49 13.96 -21.49 -1.78
C GLY A 49 12.69 -21.60 -2.62
N TYR A 50 12.64 -22.56 -3.52
CA TYR A 50 11.48 -22.88 -4.33
C TYR A 50 10.98 -24.25 -3.90
N LEU A 51 9.72 -24.33 -3.51
CA LEU A 51 9.15 -25.59 -3.02
C LEU A 51 7.81 -25.91 -3.67
N GLN A 52 7.56 -27.20 -3.79
CA GLN A 52 6.29 -27.76 -4.22
C GLN A 52 5.82 -28.79 -3.19
N LEU A 53 4.55 -28.74 -2.81
CA LEU A 53 3.95 -29.70 -1.89
C LEU A 53 3.43 -30.93 -2.64
N ALA A 54 3.52 -32.09 -2.01
CA ALA A 54 3.01 -33.35 -2.54
C ALA A 54 1.50 -33.28 -2.76
N GLY A 55 1.05 -33.67 -3.94
CA GLY A 55 -0.36 -33.62 -4.33
C GLY A 55 -0.87 -32.24 -4.73
N SER A 56 -0.01 -31.22 -4.81
CA SER A 56 -0.37 -29.87 -5.25
C SER A 56 0.52 -29.41 -6.42
N PRO A 57 -0.07 -28.82 -7.49
CA PRO A 57 0.71 -28.17 -8.54
C PRO A 57 1.21 -26.78 -8.13
N THR A 58 0.79 -26.26 -6.96
CA THR A 58 1.14 -24.93 -6.50
C THR A 58 2.62 -24.85 -6.13
N LEU A 59 3.30 -23.84 -6.69
CA LEU A 59 4.67 -23.51 -6.37
C LEU A 59 4.72 -22.43 -5.29
N TYR A 60 5.75 -22.48 -4.47
CA TYR A 60 5.92 -21.58 -3.34
C TYR A 60 7.35 -21.04 -3.34
N LEU A 61 7.48 -19.74 -3.11
CA LEU A 61 8.74 -19.03 -3.00
C LEU A 61 9.02 -18.71 -1.52
N VAL A 62 10.20 -19.08 -1.05
CA VAL A 62 10.68 -18.86 0.33
C VAL A 62 11.90 -17.97 0.25
N ARG A 63 11.83 -16.73 0.71
CA ARG A 63 13.02 -15.88 0.87
C ARG A 63 13.70 -16.24 2.19
N GLU A 64 14.67 -17.13 2.14
CA GLU A 64 15.20 -17.85 3.31
C GLU A 64 15.73 -16.93 4.41
N GLN A 65 16.29 -15.79 4.01
CA GLN A 65 16.85 -14.76 4.88
C GLN A 65 15.81 -13.94 5.65
N ASP A 66 14.55 -13.90 5.18
CA ASP A 66 13.50 -13.11 5.82
C ASP A 66 12.90 -13.81 7.05
N PHE A 67 13.23 -15.10 7.24
CA PHE A 67 12.70 -15.93 8.30
C PHE A 67 13.53 -15.86 9.58
N THR A 68 12.85 -15.98 10.72
CA THR A 68 13.50 -16.21 12.01
C THR A 68 12.87 -17.45 12.68
N PRO A 69 13.68 -18.47 13.05
CA PRO A 69 15.12 -18.59 12.76
C PRO A 69 15.39 -18.62 11.24
N PRO A 70 16.62 -18.31 10.78
CA PRO A 70 16.93 -18.30 9.35
C PRO A 70 16.84 -19.71 8.77
N ILE A 71 16.28 -19.82 7.57
CA ILE A 71 16.29 -21.05 6.78
C ILE A 71 17.62 -21.11 6.03
N ARG A 72 18.26 -22.29 5.96
CA ARG A 72 19.56 -22.50 5.31
C ARG A 72 19.45 -23.54 4.20
N GLY A 73 18.63 -23.25 3.21
CA GLY A 73 18.38 -24.12 2.06
C GLY A 73 18.12 -25.57 2.45
N THR A 74 18.79 -26.48 1.73
CA THR A 74 18.61 -27.93 1.89
C THR A 74 19.09 -28.47 3.24
N ALA A 75 19.81 -27.66 4.03
CA ALA A 75 20.19 -28.03 5.40
C ALA A 75 19.00 -27.94 6.37
N THR A 76 18.03 -27.06 6.09
CA THR A 76 16.83 -26.86 6.92
C THR A 76 15.60 -27.56 6.33
N LEU A 77 15.39 -27.44 5.03
CA LEU A 77 14.23 -27.99 4.33
C LEU A 77 14.67 -29.07 3.35
N LYS A 78 14.00 -30.21 3.37
CA LYS A 78 14.31 -31.35 2.50
C LYS A 78 13.02 -31.93 1.95
N ASP A 79 13.16 -32.63 0.83
CA ASP A 79 12.09 -33.43 0.27
C ASP A 79 11.56 -34.41 1.33
N LEU A 80 10.27 -34.74 1.22
CA LEU A 80 9.51 -35.62 2.11
C LEU A 80 9.26 -35.09 3.53
N MET A 81 9.79 -33.92 3.91
CA MET A 81 9.47 -33.31 5.20
C MET A 81 8.01 -32.85 5.24
N LEU A 82 7.32 -33.14 6.34
CA LEU A 82 5.93 -32.71 6.55
C LEU A 82 5.93 -31.25 6.99
N VAL A 83 5.30 -30.39 6.19
CA VAL A 83 5.29 -28.95 6.42
C VAL A 83 3.88 -28.37 6.33
N GLY A 84 3.69 -27.22 6.96
CA GLY A 84 2.53 -26.38 6.77
C GLY A 84 2.97 -24.96 6.49
N LEU A 85 2.41 -24.37 5.43
CA LEU A 85 2.82 -23.06 4.93
C LEU A 85 1.70 -22.05 5.11
N VAL A 86 2.09 -20.81 5.39
CA VAL A 86 1.26 -19.62 5.23
C VAL A 86 1.89 -18.77 4.14
N TYR A 87 1.11 -18.39 3.13
CA TYR A 87 1.58 -17.69 1.95
C TYR A 87 0.66 -16.53 1.56
N ARG A 88 1.17 -15.60 0.75
CA ARG A 88 0.43 -14.49 0.15
C ARG A 88 -0.14 -14.95 -1.20
N PRO A 89 -1.48 -15.08 -1.36
CA PRO A 89 -2.06 -15.45 -2.65
C PRO A 89 -2.03 -14.30 -3.67
N ASP A 90 -1.90 -13.06 -3.18
CA ASP A 90 -1.96 -11.85 -3.99
C ASP A 90 -0.57 -11.45 -4.53
N GLU A 91 0.49 -12.12 -4.06
CA GLU A 91 1.87 -11.92 -4.52
C GLU A 91 2.40 -13.23 -5.12
N SER A 92 2.57 -13.24 -6.45
CA SER A 92 3.14 -14.37 -7.18
C SER A 92 4.27 -13.91 -8.09
N THR A 93 5.32 -14.72 -8.17
CA THR A 93 6.46 -14.50 -9.06
C THR A 93 6.51 -15.62 -10.09
N ALA A 94 6.69 -15.27 -11.36
CA ALA A 94 6.94 -16.25 -12.40
C ALA A 94 8.36 -16.82 -12.23
N ILE A 95 8.45 -18.14 -12.16
CA ILE A 95 9.71 -18.85 -11.94
C ILE A 95 9.98 -19.84 -13.07
N ASP A 96 11.25 -20.00 -13.40
CA ASP A 96 11.79 -21.02 -14.30
C ASP A 96 13.14 -21.45 -13.72
N VAL A 97 13.10 -22.45 -12.83
CA VAL A 97 14.25 -22.85 -12.02
C VAL A 97 14.53 -24.32 -12.20
N GLN A 98 15.77 -24.64 -12.57
CA GLN A 98 16.22 -26.01 -12.79
C GLN A 98 17.29 -26.42 -11.77
N ALA A 99 17.04 -27.51 -11.06
CA ALA A 99 18.04 -28.15 -10.22
C ALA A 99 19.11 -28.82 -11.08
N ARG A 100 20.34 -28.88 -10.56
CA ARG A 100 21.45 -29.60 -11.20
C ARG A 100 21.16 -31.08 -11.48
N MET A 101 20.23 -31.68 -10.71
CA MET A 101 19.84 -33.09 -10.86
C MET A 101 18.58 -33.30 -11.72
N GLY A 102 18.13 -32.28 -12.45
CA GLY A 102 17.09 -32.40 -13.48
C GLY A 102 15.68 -32.02 -13.05
N THR A 103 15.41 -31.78 -11.76
CA THR A 103 14.12 -31.22 -11.31
C THR A 103 13.93 -29.83 -11.89
N HIS A 104 12.82 -29.60 -12.57
CA HIS A 104 12.51 -28.32 -13.21
C HIS A 104 11.17 -27.81 -12.69
N LEU A 105 11.19 -26.63 -12.05
CA LEU A 105 10.00 -25.97 -11.53
C LEU A 105 9.72 -24.75 -12.40
N VAL A 106 8.57 -24.76 -13.07
CA VAL A 106 8.11 -23.66 -13.93
C VAL A 106 6.66 -23.32 -13.59
N GLY A 107 6.39 -22.05 -13.37
CA GLY A 107 5.05 -21.57 -13.10
C GLY A 107 5.01 -20.32 -12.23
N GLN A 108 3.86 -20.07 -11.61
CA GLN A 108 3.69 -18.98 -10.65
C GLN A 108 3.94 -19.50 -9.24
N ALA A 109 4.90 -18.90 -8.54
CA ALA A 109 5.24 -19.24 -7.17
C ALA A 109 4.73 -18.18 -6.20
N TYR A 110 4.04 -18.59 -5.15
CA TYR A 110 3.49 -17.71 -4.13
C TYR A 110 4.46 -17.50 -2.97
N THR A 111 4.61 -16.26 -2.52
CA THR A 111 5.53 -15.91 -1.42
C THR A 111 5.06 -16.50 -0.09
N VAL A 112 5.88 -17.35 0.51
CA VAL A 112 5.68 -17.93 1.85
C VAL A 112 6.13 -16.94 2.90
N VAL A 113 5.31 -16.76 3.93
CA VAL A 113 5.56 -15.84 5.05
C VAL A 113 5.66 -16.55 6.39
N ALA A 114 5.14 -17.78 6.51
CA ALA A 114 5.40 -18.66 7.63
C ALA A 114 5.49 -20.12 7.17
N LEU A 115 6.34 -20.90 7.83
CA LEU A 115 6.56 -22.31 7.57
C LEU A 115 6.66 -23.04 8.90
N THR A 116 5.90 -24.13 9.04
CA THR A 116 5.91 -24.99 10.23
C THR A 116 6.33 -26.38 9.81
N LEU A 117 7.34 -26.93 10.49
CA LEU A 117 7.76 -28.31 10.36
C LEU A 117 7.00 -29.19 11.35
N TYR A 118 6.64 -30.38 10.89
CA TYR A 118 5.98 -31.39 11.69
C TYR A 118 6.81 -32.67 11.72
N ASP A 119 6.71 -33.42 12.82
CA ASP A 119 7.14 -34.80 12.86
C ASP A 119 6.10 -35.73 12.18
N LEU A 120 6.42 -37.03 12.12
CA LEU A 120 5.51 -38.03 11.55
C LEU A 120 4.20 -38.20 12.33
N ASN A 121 4.15 -37.77 13.60
CA ASN A 121 2.95 -37.79 14.44
C ASN A 121 2.11 -36.52 14.26
N GLY A 122 2.56 -35.55 13.45
CA GLY A 122 1.89 -34.27 13.24
C GLY A 122 2.10 -33.26 14.36
N THR A 123 3.11 -33.46 15.22
CA THR A 123 3.53 -32.51 16.25
C THR A 123 4.43 -31.46 15.64
N VAL A 124 4.25 -30.20 16.03
CA VAL A 124 5.12 -29.10 15.58
C VAL A 124 6.52 -29.30 16.15
N THR A 125 7.52 -29.41 15.28
CA THR A 125 8.93 -29.51 15.66
C THR A 125 9.63 -28.17 15.61
N GLN A 126 9.31 -27.36 14.59
CA GLN A 126 9.92 -26.05 14.40
C GLN A 126 8.98 -25.13 13.64
N ALA A 127 8.99 -23.84 13.98
CA ALA A 127 8.26 -22.81 13.26
C ALA A 127 9.23 -21.72 12.80
N PHE A 128 9.03 -21.29 11.56
CA PHE A 128 9.77 -20.24 10.88
C PHE A 128 8.76 -19.18 10.46
N THR A 129 9.04 -17.94 10.79
CA THR A 129 8.14 -16.82 10.48
C THR A 129 8.95 -15.67 9.91
N SER A 130 8.45 -15.04 8.86
CA SER A 130 9.05 -13.82 8.33
C SER A 130 8.81 -12.63 9.27
N THR A 131 9.67 -11.61 9.17
CA THR A 131 9.48 -10.35 9.90
C THR A 131 8.12 -9.73 9.61
N LEU A 132 7.70 -9.70 8.33
CA LEU A 132 6.42 -9.16 7.90
C LEU A 132 5.23 -9.89 8.55
N TYR A 133 5.28 -11.22 8.61
CA TYR A 133 4.21 -12.01 9.23
C TYR A 133 4.13 -11.79 10.75
N ARG A 134 5.27 -11.58 11.41
CA ARG A 134 5.30 -11.29 12.85
C ARG A 134 4.64 -9.97 13.19
N GLU A 135 4.89 -8.94 12.38
CA GLU A 135 4.31 -7.60 12.59
C GLU A 135 2.82 -7.57 12.24
N HIS A 136 2.42 -8.34 11.22
CA HIS A 136 1.06 -8.30 10.69
C HIS A 136 0.46 -9.70 10.51
N PRO A 137 0.26 -10.51 11.57
CA PRO A 137 -0.13 -11.93 11.43
C PRO A 137 -1.51 -12.14 10.82
N GLN A 138 -2.37 -11.12 10.83
CA GLN A 138 -3.73 -11.16 10.26
C GLN A 138 -3.80 -10.56 8.85
N GLY A 139 -2.64 -10.26 8.24
CA GLY A 139 -2.55 -9.43 7.04
C GLY A 139 -2.51 -7.95 7.37
N PHE A 140 -2.37 -7.12 6.33
CA PHE A 140 -2.29 -5.66 6.46
C PHE A 140 -2.85 -5.00 5.19
N TYR A 141 -3.14 -3.71 5.27
CA TYR A 141 -3.53 -2.92 4.11
C TYR A 141 -2.31 -2.23 3.53
N GLU A 142 -1.97 -2.54 2.29
CA GLU A 142 -0.88 -1.89 1.56
C GLU A 142 -1.44 -0.61 0.94
N ASN A 143 -0.99 0.55 1.45
CA ASN A 143 -1.52 1.85 1.11
C ASN A 143 -0.55 2.65 0.26
N ASP A 144 -0.79 2.68 -1.05
CA ASP A 144 0.02 3.40 -2.02
C ASP A 144 -0.46 4.85 -2.26
N TRP A 145 -1.56 5.26 -1.62
CA TRP A 145 -2.06 6.63 -1.72
C TRP A 145 -1.06 7.72 -1.33
N PRO A 146 -0.18 7.56 -0.32
CA PRO A 146 0.84 8.57 -0.02
C PRO A 146 1.81 8.78 -1.18
N LEU A 147 2.25 7.70 -1.82
CA LEU A 147 3.11 7.77 -3.00
C LEU A 147 2.35 8.36 -4.19
N GLY A 148 1.12 7.89 -4.43
CA GLY A 148 0.23 8.42 -5.45
C GLY A 148 -0.07 9.91 -5.28
N ALA A 149 -0.26 10.38 -4.04
CA ALA A 149 -0.47 11.79 -3.71
C ALA A 149 0.80 12.62 -3.94
N ALA A 150 1.97 12.09 -3.55
CA ALA A 150 3.25 12.74 -3.80
C ALA A 150 3.51 12.97 -5.30
N ILE A 151 3.06 12.06 -6.16
CA ILE A 151 3.14 12.19 -7.63
C ILE A 151 2.04 13.12 -8.16
N SER A 152 0.81 12.99 -7.65
CA SER A 152 -0.35 13.73 -8.18
C SER A 152 -0.30 15.23 -7.89
N LEU A 153 0.18 15.63 -6.70
CA LEU A 153 0.19 17.04 -6.28
C LEU A 153 0.98 17.96 -7.23
N PRO A 154 2.23 17.63 -7.62
CA PRO A 154 2.96 18.39 -8.65
C PRO A 154 2.21 18.46 -9.99
N GLY A 155 1.63 17.34 -10.44
CA GLY A 155 0.85 17.30 -11.68
C GLY A 155 -0.36 18.25 -11.64
N ALA A 156 -1.08 18.26 -10.51
CA ALA A 156 -2.22 19.13 -10.30
C ALA A 156 -1.80 20.60 -10.31
N ALA A 157 -0.69 20.95 -9.65
CA ALA A 157 -0.14 22.31 -9.67
C ALA A 157 0.22 22.78 -11.09
N ILE A 158 0.84 21.91 -11.89
CA ILE A 158 1.19 22.18 -13.30
C ILE A 158 -0.08 22.37 -14.14
N ALA A 159 -1.07 21.48 -14.00
CA ALA A 159 -2.32 21.54 -14.76
C ALA A 159 -3.11 22.81 -14.46
N VAL A 160 -3.25 23.15 -13.17
CA VAL A 160 -3.93 24.38 -12.70
C VAL A 160 -3.17 25.62 -13.16
N GLY A 161 -1.84 25.66 -13.02
CA GLY A 161 -1.01 26.78 -13.48
C GLY A 161 -1.14 27.03 -14.99
N GLY A 162 -1.13 25.96 -15.79
CA GLY A 162 -1.39 26.03 -17.23
C GLY A 162 -2.80 26.53 -17.55
N GLY A 163 -3.81 26.05 -16.82
CA GLY A 163 -5.21 26.43 -16.98
C GLY A 163 -5.49 27.90 -16.66
N ILE A 164 -4.94 28.41 -15.55
CA ILE A 164 -5.02 29.82 -15.18
C ILE A 164 -4.39 30.70 -16.27
N SER A 165 -3.25 30.28 -16.83
CA SER A 165 -2.57 31.00 -17.92
C SER A 165 -3.43 31.10 -19.20
N LEU A 166 -4.24 30.08 -19.48
CA LEU A 166 -5.20 30.06 -20.59
C LEU A 166 -6.38 31.02 -20.33
N TRP A 167 -6.91 31.07 -19.10
CA TRP A 167 -8.08 31.88 -18.78
C TRP A 167 -7.76 33.38 -18.68
N GLY A 168 -6.62 33.74 -18.09
CA GLY A 168 -6.22 35.14 -17.87
C GLY A 168 -6.04 35.98 -19.14
N ARG A 169 -5.91 35.36 -20.33
CA ARG A 169 -5.82 36.09 -21.61
C ARG A 169 -7.15 36.30 -22.33
N ARG A 170 -8.24 35.62 -21.94
CA ARG A 170 -9.57 35.85 -22.54
C ARG A 170 -10.26 37.13 -22.03
N GLY A 171 -9.80 37.69 -20.90
CA GLY A 171 -10.40 38.87 -20.27
C GLY A 171 -9.80 40.23 -20.67
N ARG A 172 -8.63 40.28 -21.33
CA ARG A 172 -8.10 41.54 -21.88
C ARG A 172 -8.80 41.83 -23.20
N LYS A 173 -10.06 42.27 -23.13
CA LYS A 173 -10.57 43.18 -24.15
C LYS A 173 -9.73 44.45 -24.01
N GLU A 174 -8.99 44.80 -25.05
CA GLU A 174 -8.32 46.11 -25.09
C GLU A 174 -9.37 47.15 -24.72
N PRO A 175 -9.13 47.99 -23.70
CA PRO A 175 -9.98 49.15 -23.50
C PRO A 175 -9.87 49.95 -24.80
N THR A 176 -10.94 49.94 -25.60
CA THR A 176 -11.11 50.82 -26.75
C THR A 176 -10.73 52.20 -26.25
N ARG A 177 -9.56 52.70 -26.70
CA ARG A 177 -9.11 54.05 -26.40
C ARG A 177 -10.20 54.99 -26.91
N GLN A 178 -11.05 55.49 -26.02
CA GLN A 178 -11.81 56.69 -26.29
C GLN A 178 -10.80 57.84 -26.38
N PRO A 179 -10.74 58.58 -27.50
CA PRO A 179 -9.93 59.79 -27.56
C PRO A 179 -10.50 60.80 -26.57
N ILE A 180 -9.67 61.18 -25.60
CA ILE A 180 -9.99 62.21 -24.60
C ILE A 180 -9.96 63.56 -25.32
N ALA A 181 -11.14 64.15 -25.54
CA ALA A 181 -11.26 65.59 -25.78
C ALA A 181 -11.09 66.31 -24.44
N ALA A 182 -10.17 67.28 -24.42
CA ALA A 182 -9.82 68.07 -23.25
C ALA A 182 -10.92 69.09 -22.91
N THR A 183 -11.50 68.99 -21.71
CA THR A 183 -12.16 70.08 -20.97
C THR A 183 -12.29 69.58 -19.53
N GLY A 184 -11.57 70.06 -18.52
CA GLY A 184 -11.52 71.44 -18.04
C GLY A 184 -12.47 71.58 -16.85
N GLY A 185 -11.94 71.62 -15.61
CA GLY A 185 -12.63 72.26 -14.49
C GLY A 185 -13.01 71.41 -13.26
N ALA A 186 -12.47 71.86 -12.13
CA ALA A 186 -13.05 71.89 -10.78
C ALA A 186 -12.98 70.65 -9.84
N GLN A 187 -12.34 70.91 -8.71
CA GLN A 187 -12.27 70.25 -7.40
C GLN A 187 -12.74 71.32 -6.37
N PRO A 188 -13.11 71.06 -5.09
CA PRO A 188 -13.50 69.86 -4.33
C PRO A 188 -14.87 70.01 -3.58
N ALA A 189 -15.35 68.96 -2.88
CA ALA A 189 -15.86 69.06 -1.50
C ALA A 189 -16.25 67.68 -0.90
N PRO A 190 -16.20 67.51 0.44
CA PRO A 190 -16.25 66.21 1.12
C PRO A 190 -17.64 65.88 1.70
N ALA A 191 -17.98 64.59 1.83
CA ALA A 191 -19.09 64.15 2.69
C ALA A 191 -18.83 62.73 3.24
N VAL A 192 -18.55 62.64 4.54
CA VAL A 192 -19.41 62.09 5.61
C VAL A 192 -19.45 60.55 5.65
N LEU A 193 -18.87 60.03 6.74
CA LEU A 193 -18.86 58.63 7.17
C LEU A 193 -20.24 58.20 7.72
N PRO A 194 -20.76 57.00 7.38
CA PRO A 194 -21.78 56.33 8.18
C PRO A 194 -21.13 55.45 9.27
N PRO A 195 -21.67 55.42 10.50
CA PRO A 195 -21.28 54.46 11.53
C PRO A 195 -22.10 53.18 11.41
N GLY A 196 -21.43 52.03 11.60
CA GLY A 196 -22.10 50.82 12.06
C GLY A 196 -22.27 49.71 11.02
N SER A 197 -21.41 48.70 11.09
CA SER A 197 -21.81 47.33 10.78
C SER A 197 -20.98 46.37 11.63
N PHE A 198 -21.70 45.70 12.53
CA PHE A 198 -21.23 44.74 13.50
C PHE A 198 -20.52 43.55 12.83
N ALA A 199 -19.39 43.15 13.39
CA ALA A 199 -18.71 41.90 13.04
C ALA A 199 -19.49 40.70 13.61
N PRO A 200 -19.75 39.64 12.83
CA PRO A 200 -20.16 38.37 13.39
C PRO A 200 -18.94 37.67 13.99
N ALA A 201 -19.01 37.36 15.29
CA ALA A 201 -18.02 36.55 15.97
C ALA A 201 -17.98 35.13 15.35
N LEU A 202 -16.84 34.80 14.72
CA LEU A 202 -16.45 33.45 14.35
C LEU A 202 -16.35 32.60 15.63
N ARG A 203 -17.35 31.76 15.87
CA ARG A 203 -17.25 30.68 16.87
C ARG A 203 -16.36 29.59 16.30
N LEU A 204 -15.21 29.36 16.95
CA LEU A 204 -14.38 28.19 16.69
C LEU A 204 -15.15 26.91 17.07
N PRO A 205 -15.05 25.84 16.26
CA PRO A 205 -15.49 24.51 16.66
C PRO A 205 -14.58 23.97 17.77
N THR A 206 -15.17 23.69 18.93
CA THR A 206 -14.54 22.94 20.01
C THR A 206 -14.31 21.49 19.55
N LYS A 207 -13.04 21.08 19.63
CA LYS A 207 -12.57 19.73 19.35
C LYS A 207 -13.24 18.72 20.31
N PRO A 208 -13.88 17.65 19.82
CA PRO A 208 -14.39 16.57 20.65
C PRO A 208 -13.22 15.86 21.36
N GLY A 209 -13.35 15.69 22.67
CA GLY A 209 -12.39 14.93 23.48
C GLY A 209 -12.39 13.43 23.11
N PRO A 210 -11.30 12.71 23.43
CA PRO A 210 -11.20 11.29 23.16
C PRO A 210 -12.25 10.49 23.95
N ALA A 211 -13.01 9.67 23.23
CA ALA A 211 -13.92 8.70 23.80
C ALA A 211 -13.15 7.69 24.66
N ARG A 212 -13.57 7.59 25.92
CA ARG A 212 -13.08 6.60 26.88
C ARG A 212 -13.62 5.21 26.45
N PRO A 213 -12.77 4.19 26.24
CA PRO A 213 -13.25 2.86 25.93
C PRO A 213 -14.02 2.27 27.13
N PRO A 214 -15.25 1.76 26.92
CA PRO A 214 -15.98 1.04 27.95
C PRO A 214 -15.51 -0.43 28.01
N GLY A 215 -15.28 -0.93 29.22
CA GLY A 215 -15.49 -2.35 29.52
C GLY A 215 -14.25 -3.24 29.60
N SER A 216 -13.46 -3.07 30.67
CA SER A 216 -12.80 -4.21 31.31
C SER A 216 -13.81 -4.92 32.21
N GLY A 217 -14.51 -5.92 31.66
CA GLY A 217 -15.32 -6.84 32.46
C GLY A 217 -14.42 -7.79 33.28
N PRO A 218 -14.84 -8.21 34.49
CA PRO A 218 -14.10 -9.17 35.29
C PRO A 218 -14.08 -10.55 34.62
N PRO A 219 -13.02 -11.35 34.83
CA PRO A 219 -12.89 -12.67 34.22
C PRO A 219 -13.96 -13.62 34.75
N GLU A 220 -14.60 -14.31 33.80
CA GLU A 220 -15.57 -15.38 34.04
C GLU A 220 -14.88 -16.60 34.69
N PRO A 221 -15.41 -17.16 35.79
CA PRO A 221 -14.84 -18.33 36.44
C PRO A 221 -14.94 -19.57 35.55
N GLN A 222 -13.80 -20.17 35.18
CA GLN A 222 -13.79 -21.45 34.49
C GLN A 222 -14.19 -22.60 35.44
N PRO A 223 -15.05 -23.54 35.00
CA PRO A 223 -15.41 -24.71 35.79
C PRO A 223 -14.25 -25.73 35.86
N PRO A 224 -14.17 -26.53 36.95
CA PRO A 224 -13.10 -27.48 37.15
C PRO A 224 -13.15 -28.63 36.14
N VAL A 225 -12.01 -28.89 35.51
CA VAL A 225 -11.76 -30.04 34.64
C VAL A 225 -11.83 -31.33 35.48
N GLN A 226 -12.86 -32.14 35.26
CA GLN A 226 -12.89 -33.52 35.76
C GLN A 226 -11.92 -34.37 34.93
N ARG A 227 -10.91 -34.93 35.59
CA ARG A 227 -10.08 -36.01 35.04
C ARG A 227 -10.78 -37.34 35.31
N HIS A 228 -10.96 -38.13 34.25
CA HIS A 228 -11.18 -39.57 34.32
C HIS A 228 -9.89 -40.30 33.92
#